data_AF-A0A662MBE2-F1
#
_entry.id   AF-A0A662MBE2-F1
#
_cell.length_a   1.000
_cell.length_b   1.000
_cell.length_c   1.000
_cell.angle_alpha   90.00
_cell.angle_beta   90.00
_cell.angle_gamma   90.00
#
_symmetry.space_group_name_H-M   'P 1'
#
loop_
_entity.id
_entity.type
_entity.pdbx_description
1 polymer ?
#
loop_
_entity_poly.entity_id
_entity_poly.type
_entity_poly.pdbx_seq_one_letter_code
_entity_poly.pdbx_strand_id
1 'polypeptide(L)'
;MCGGSSMTKAVTKGLSERRLDVKRAFTEIYPFLLLCIILDFVGGYFLGKNFDKFVERYPLILLILPSIMDLRGNVFGASGSRISTALHVGYASPRLRDPYVLLNYYLSIVITSLPIVFLLIIALARFGIDKKFLASSVIIITSSIVISYILSSIAAYITIGSYKKGLDPDNVIGPMITTVADIITIPSIVLFMYIYEISHEMSVIIFVISLVLLFLALKNMISIIRREELGREKKLIKEITYVLTVLAIVSLGSGGLLEGFSRIIRRTYMIAIIYPVILDSLGNYGSVIGARASTQYHLGLLRSPLEEGAIMDAVNLLPTSLVNGVIMIIIGTTLSSFVYGFTAPIVSVAFFILFILTYALVSFGVMILSIVISYYSGSKGWDPDNVTIPVITTIADLLGSLYAVILSALAVKLFI
;
A
#
# COMPACT_ATOMS: atom_id res chain seq x y z
N MET A 1 28.95 -8.70 -42.87
CA MET A 1 29.08 -8.41 -41.42
C MET A 1 28.69 -6.96 -41.08
N CYS A 2 27.55 -6.44 -41.55
CA CYS A 2 27.15 -5.03 -41.36
C CYS A 2 25.73 -4.83 -40.81
N GLY A 3 25.22 -5.74 -39.98
CA GLY A 3 23.86 -5.65 -39.41
C GLY A 3 23.79 -5.33 -37.91
N GLY A 4 24.89 -5.47 -37.16
CA GLY A 4 24.87 -5.34 -35.70
C GLY A 4 24.81 -3.91 -35.18
N SER A 5 25.45 -2.94 -35.85
CA SER A 5 25.67 -1.61 -35.27
C SER A 5 24.46 -0.66 -35.34
N SER A 6 23.51 -0.88 -36.25
CA SER A 6 22.31 -0.01 -36.37
C SER A 6 21.22 -0.41 -35.37
N MET A 7 21.08 -1.70 -35.07
CA MET A 7 20.11 -2.21 -34.09
C MET A 7 20.53 -1.84 -32.67
N THR A 8 21.82 -1.95 -32.33
CA THR A 8 22.35 -1.48 -31.03
C THR A 8 22.19 0.03 -30.89
N LYS A 9 22.41 0.80 -31.97
CA LYS A 9 22.22 2.27 -31.96
C LYS A 9 20.76 2.69 -31.79
N ALA A 10 19.82 2.00 -32.46
CA ALA A 10 18.38 2.26 -32.32
C ALA A 10 17.86 1.90 -30.92
N VAL A 11 18.34 0.80 -30.34
CA VAL A 11 18.06 0.43 -28.95
C VAL A 11 18.67 1.47 -27.99
N THR A 12 19.93 1.88 -28.16
CA THR A 12 20.52 2.95 -27.32
C THR A 12 19.87 4.32 -27.50
N LYS A 13 19.31 4.64 -28.67
CA LYS A 13 18.62 5.91 -28.94
C LYS A 13 17.20 5.92 -28.33
N GLY A 14 16.47 4.80 -28.43
CA GLY A 14 15.22 4.59 -27.66
C GLY A 14 15.45 4.52 -26.13
N LEU A 15 16.66 4.13 -25.70
CA LEU A 15 17.09 4.16 -24.30
C LEU A 15 17.50 5.55 -23.80
N SER A 16 18.15 6.39 -24.62
CA SER A 16 18.39 7.80 -24.26
C SER A 16 17.07 8.58 -24.16
N GLU A 17 16.08 8.20 -24.97
CA GLU A 17 14.69 8.69 -24.87
C GLU A 17 13.91 8.09 -23.68
N ARG A 18 14.46 7.16 -22.89
CA ARG A 18 13.85 6.62 -21.65
C ARG A 18 14.48 7.15 -20.35
N ARG A 19 15.59 7.91 -20.42
CA ARG A 19 16.15 8.55 -19.21
C ARG A 19 15.12 9.51 -18.62
N LEU A 20 14.88 9.38 -17.31
CA LEU A 20 14.01 10.30 -16.60
C LEU A 20 14.78 11.61 -16.44
N ASP A 21 14.31 12.68 -17.06
CA ASP A 21 14.75 14.03 -16.72
C ASP A 21 13.74 14.67 -15.76
N VAL A 22 14.11 15.80 -15.15
CA VAL A 22 13.23 16.51 -14.21
C VAL A 22 11.91 16.90 -14.86
N LYS A 23 11.93 17.28 -16.15
CA LYS A 23 10.72 17.67 -16.88
C LYS A 23 9.74 16.51 -16.97
N ARG A 24 10.20 15.33 -17.38
CA ARG A 24 9.40 14.09 -17.45
C ARG A 24 8.96 13.61 -16.08
N ALA A 25 9.80 13.75 -15.06
CA ALA A 25 9.38 13.47 -13.69
C ALA A 25 8.13 14.28 -13.31
N PHE A 26 8.08 15.58 -13.66
CA PHE A 26 6.91 16.42 -13.41
C PHE A 26 5.73 16.21 -14.36
N THR A 27 5.96 15.84 -15.63
CA THR A 27 4.87 15.71 -16.61
C THR A 27 4.27 14.31 -16.70
N GLU A 28 5.06 13.27 -16.44
CA GLU A 28 4.66 11.87 -16.64
C GLU A 28 4.39 11.15 -15.32
N ILE A 29 5.23 11.36 -14.30
CA ILE A 29 5.16 10.59 -13.03
C ILE A 29 4.42 11.37 -11.94
N TYR A 30 4.77 12.65 -11.76
CA TYR A 30 4.24 13.47 -10.68
C TYR A 30 2.71 13.62 -10.67
N PRO A 31 1.97 13.72 -11.80
CA PRO A 31 0.52 13.81 -11.75
C PRO A 31 -0.12 12.59 -11.07
N PHE A 32 0.46 11.40 -11.25
CA PHE A 32 0.04 10.19 -10.57
C PHE A 32 0.38 10.24 -9.06
N LEU A 33 1.62 10.60 -8.70
CA LEU A 33 2.03 10.73 -7.29
C LEU A 33 1.19 11.77 -6.53
N LEU A 34 0.86 12.87 -7.18
CA LEU A 34 0.01 13.92 -6.62
C LEU A 34 -1.42 13.41 -6.39
N LEU A 35 -1.96 12.64 -7.33
CA LEU A 35 -3.28 12.04 -7.20
C LEU A 35 -3.33 11.07 -6.01
N CYS A 36 -2.33 10.20 -5.85
CA CYS A 36 -2.23 9.30 -4.70
C CYS A 36 -2.28 10.08 -3.38
N ILE A 37 -1.41 11.09 -3.22
CA ILE A 37 -1.36 11.91 -2.00
C ILE A 37 -2.71 12.55 -1.68
N ILE A 38 -3.39 13.14 -2.68
CA ILE A 38 -4.70 13.78 -2.47
C ILE A 38 -5.73 12.76 -1.97
N LEU A 39 -5.68 11.53 -2.47
CA LEU A 39 -6.62 10.47 -2.12
C LEU A 39 -6.27 9.84 -0.76
N ASP A 40 -4.98 9.73 -0.41
CA ASP A 40 -4.53 9.23 0.90
C ASP A 40 -4.97 10.14 2.05
N PHE A 41 -5.15 11.44 1.78
CA PHE A 41 -5.71 12.38 2.74
C PHE A 41 -7.15 12.04 3.14
N VAL A 42 -7.89 11.25 2.35
CA VAL A 42 -9.19 10.70 2.78
C VAL A 42 -8.96 9.77 3.97
N GLY A 43 -8.05 8.81 3.84
CA GLY A 43 -7.67 7.93 4.96
C GLY A 43 -7.12 8.73 6.15
N GLY A 44 -6.24 9.69 5.87
CA GLY A 44 -5.68 10.61 6.86
C GLY A 44 -6.73 11.40 7.66
N TYR A 45 -7.74 11.93 6.98
CA TYR A 45 -8.85 12.65 7.64
C TYR A 45 -9.62 11.73 8.60
N PHE A 46 -10.00 10.53 8.16
CA PHE A 46 -10.74 9.59 9.01
C PHE A 46 -9.89 9.07 10.18
N LEU A 47 -8.59 8.83 9.96
CA LEU A 47 -7.66 8.45 11.02
C LEU A 47 -7.52 9.58 12.05
N GLY A 48 -7.18 10.78 11.60
CA GLY A 48 -6.95 11.95 12.45
C GLY A 48 -8.19 12.34 13.26
N LYS A 49 -9.36 12.43 12.62
CA LYS A 49 -10.62 12.76 13.31
C LYS A 49 -10.97 11.79 14.44
N ASN A 50 -10.52 10.54 14.34
CA ASN A 50 -10.82 9.49 15.32
C ASN A 50 -9.60 9.07 16.14
N PHE A 51 -8.50 9.83 16.05
CA PHE A 51 -7.21 9.41 16.59
C PHE A 51 -7.25 9.20 18.11
N ASP A 52 -7.96 10.06 18.84
CA ASP A 52 -8.18 9.90 20.28
C ASP A 52 -8.84 8.56 20.64
N LYS A 53 -9.85 8.14 19.87
CA LYS A 53 -10.52 6.86 20.07
C LYS A 53 -9.57 5.69 19.81
N PHE A 54 -8.75 5.79 18.78
CA PHE A 54 -7.74 4.77 18.48
C PHE A 54 -6.69 4.67 19.60
N VAL A 55 -6.22 5.79 20.14
CA VAL A 55 -5.24 5.83 21.24
C VAL A 55 -5.83 5.24 22.53
N GLU A 56 -7.06 5.64 22.90
CA GLU A 56 -7.61 5.36 24.22
C GLU A 56 -8.43 4.06 24.28
N ARG A 57 -9.20 3.76 23.23
CA ARG A 57 -10.18 2.66 23.20
C ARG A 57 -9.77 1.51 22.32
N TYR A 58 -9.08 1.77 21.20
CA TYR A 58 -8.77 0.76 20.18
C TYR A 58 -7.28 0.72 19.77
N PRO A 59 -6.32 0.63 20.71
CA PRO A 59 -4.89 0.67 20.38
C PRO A 59 -4.46 -0.50 19.49
N LEU A 60 -5.14 -1.64 19.59
CA LEU A 60 -4.95 -2.79 18.71
C LEU A 60 -5.11 -2.42 17.22
N ILE A 61 -6.05 -1.52 16.90
CA ILE A 61 -6.26 -1.09 15.51
C ILE A 61 -5.02 -0.35 15.02
N LEU A 62 -4.40 0.52 15.82
CA LEU A 62 -3.17 1.22 15.43
C LEU A 62 -2.01 0.24 15.17
N LEU A 63 -1.90 -0.82 15.96
CA LEU A 63 -0.86 -1.84 15.77
C LEU A 63 -1.00 -2.57 14.42
N ILE A 64 -2.22 -2.82 13.98
CA ILE A 64 -2.50 -3.64 12.79
C ILE A 64 -2.76 -2.77 11.54
N LEU A 65 -3.01 -1.47 11.73
CA LEU A 65 -3.46 -0.57 10.66
C LEU A 65 -2.51 -0.55 9.45
N PRO A 66 -1.18 -0.35 9.60
CA PRO A 66 -0.28 -0.38 8.45
C PRO A 66 -0.29 -1.73 7.72
N SER A 67 -0.30 -2.85 8.47
CA SER A 67 -0.39 -4.19 7.87
C SER A 67 -1.67 -4.40 7.06
N ILE A 68 -2.82 -3.86 7.47
CA ILE A 68 -4.08 -3.97 6.71
C ILE A 68 -4.03 -3.13 5.43
N MET A 69 -3.45 -1.92 5.50
CA MET A 69 -3.30 -1.04 4.34
C MET A 69 -2.48 -1.74 3.25
N ASP A 70 -1.27 -2.18 3.59
CA ASP A 70 -0.36 -2.87 2.67
C ASP A 70 -0.96 -4.20 2.14
N LEU A 71 -1.60 -5.00 3.01
CA LEU A 71 -2.20 -6.26 2.61
C LEU A 71 -3.26 -6.09 1.51
N ARG A 72 -4.08 -5.04 1.58
CA ARG A 72 -5.17 -4.83 0.62
C ARG A 72 -4.63 -4.44 -0.75
N GLY A 73 -3.69 -3.49 -0.82
CA GLY A 73 -3.03 -3.14 -2.09
C GLY A 73 -2.41 -4.36 -2.77
N ASN A 74 -1.65 -5.15 -2.00
CA ASN A 74 -0.94 -6.32 -2.50
C ASN A 74 -1.87 -7.46 -2.95
N VAL A 75 -2.94 -7.76 -2.18
CA VAL A 75 -3.86 -8.86 -2.52
C VAL A 75 -4.64 -8.55 -3.80
N PHE A 76 -5.28 -7.38 -3.87
CA PHE A 76 -6.19 -7.07 -4.97
C PHE A 76 -5.43 -6.67 -6.25
N GLY A 77 -4.24 -6.05 -6.11
CA GLY A 77 -3.30 -5.86 -7.23
C GLY A 77 -2.85 -7.17 -7.83
N ALA A 78 -2.36 -8.10 -7.01
CA ALA A 78 -1.93 -9.42 -7.48
C ALA A 78 -3.08 -10.24 -8.08
N SER A 79 -4.30 -10.13 -7.53
CA SER A 79 -5.48 -10.75 -8.12
C SER A 79 -5.78 -10.21 -9.51
N GLY A 80 -5.69 -8.90 -9.68
CA GLY A 80 -5.86 -8.25 -10.97
C GLY A 80 -4.85 -8.74 -12.01
N SER A 81 -3.57 -8.76 -11.64
CA SER A 81 -2.51 -9.21 -12.54
C SER A 81 -2.63 -10.68 -12.94
N ARG A 82 -3.04 -11.55 -12.00
CA ARG A 82 -3.33 -12.96 -12.33
C ARG A 82 -4.46 -13.10 -13.34
N ILE A 83 -5.55 -12.34 -13.16
CA ILE A 83 -6.66 -12.33 -14.11
C ILE A 83 -6.19 -11.76 -15.46
N SER A 84 -5.44 -10.65 -15.46
CA SER A 84 -4.86 -10.06 -16.68
C SER A 84 -4.04 -11.07 -17.48
N THR A 85 -3.10 -11.74 -16.80
CA THR A 85 -2.26 -12.77 -17.40
C THR A 85 -3.10 -13.90 -18.01
N ALA A 86 -4.09 -14.39 -17.27
CA ALA A 86 -4.97 -15.46 -17.73
C ALA A 86 -5.81 -15.06 -18.96
N LEU A 87 -6.22 -13.79 -19.08
CA LEU A 87 -6.92 -13.26 -20.25
C LEU A 87 -5.98 -13.24 -21.47
N HIS A 88 -4.75 -12.75 -21.32
CA HIS A 88 -3.79 -12.65 -22.41
C HIS A 88 -3.32 -14.00 -22.95
N VAL A 89 -3.12 -14.99 -22.07
CA VAL A 89 -2.74 -16.35 -22.50
C VAL A 89 -3.93 -17.18 -22.98
N GLY A 90 -5.15 -16.63 -22.98
CA GLY A 90 -6.37 -17.31 -23.41
C GLY A 90 -6.88 -18.38 -22.43
N TYR A 91 -6.40 -18.38 -21.19
CA TYR A 91 -6.82 -19.31 -20.14
C TYR A 91 -8.18 -18.94 -19.53
N ALA A 92 -8.46 -17.65 -19.44
CA ALA A 92 -9.73 -17.12 -18.94
C ALA A 92 -10.47 -16.35 -20.04
N SER A 93 -11.79 -16.37 -19.99
CA SER A 93 -12.64 -15.52 -20.83
C SER A 93 -12.88 -14.15 -20.17
N PRO A 94 -13.06 -13.05 -20.93
CA PRO A 94 -13.33 -11.72 -20.39
C PRO A 94 -14.76 -11.58 -19.87
N ARG A 95 -15.14 -12.42 -18.89
CA ARG A 95 -16.47 -12.48 -18.27
C ARG A 95 -16.31 -12.60 -16.76
N LEU A 96 -17.12 -11.86 -16.00
CA LEU A 96 -17.08 -11.91 -14.52
C LEU A 96 -17.46 -13.28 -13.96
N ARG A 97 -18.22 -14.07 -14.74
CA ARG A 97 -18.65 -15.42 -14.39
C ARG A 97 -17.67 -16.51 -14.83
N ASP A 98 -16.54 -16.12 -15.43
CA ASP A 98 -15.48 -17.06 -15.77
C ASP A 98 -14.96 -17.76 -14.50
N PRO A 99 -14.77 -19.09 -14.49
CA PRO A 99 -14.35 -19.82 -13.29
C PRO A 99 -13.04 -19.28 -12.70
N TYR A 100 -12.09 -18.88 -13.53
CA TYR A 100 -10.80 -18.37 -13.06
C TYR A 100 -10.89 -16.97 -12.47
N VAL A 101 -11.74 -16.12 -13.04
CA VAL A 101 -12.08 -14.81 -12.47
C VAL A 101 -12.76 -14.97 -11.12
N LEU A 102 -13.77 -15.84 -11.04
CA LEU A 102 -14.48 -16.15 -9.79
C LEU A 102 -13.56 -16.77 -8.74
N LEU A 103 -12.62 -17.62 -9.17
CA LEU A 103 -11.60 -18.16 -8.28
C LEU A 103 -10.77 -17.05 -7.65
N ASN A 104 -10.19 -16.16 -8.46
CA ASN A 104 -9.39 -15.04 -7.97
C ASN A 104 -10.19 -14.06 -7.10
N TYR A 105 -11.47 -13.87 -7.42
CA TYR A 105 -12.41 -13.09 -6.62
C TYR A 105 -12.56 -13.65 -5.19
N TYR A 106 -12.90 -14.94 -5.06
CA TYR A 106 -13.08 -15.58 -3.74
C TYR A 106 -11.76 -15.81 -3.03
N LEU A 107 -10.70 -16.11 -3.78
CA LEU A 107 -9.35 -16.28 -3.26
C LEU A 107 -8.86 -15.01 -2.55
N SER A 108 -9.07 -13.84 -3.15
CA SER A 108 -8.68 -12.56 -2.55
C SER A 108 -9.37 -12.29 -1.22
N ILE A 109 -10.64 -12.70 -1.07
CA ILE A 109 -11.41 -12.56 0.17
C ILE A 109 -10.82 -13.47 1.27
N VAL A 110 -10.54 -14.73 0.92
CA VAL A 110 -9.98 -15.72 1.87
C VAL A 110 -8.55 -15.33 2.28
N ILE A 111 -7.70 -15.00 1.31
CA ILE A 111 -6.29 -14.67 1.54
C ILE A 111 -6.14 -13.36 2.32
N THR A 112 -7.00 -12.36 2.12
CA THR A 112 -6.94 -11.13 2.96
C THR A 112 -7.30 -11.43 4.42
N SER A 113 -8.18 -12.40 4.65
CA SER A 113 -8.66 -12.73 6.00
C SER A 113 -7.66 -13.56 6.81
N LEU A 114 -6.81 -14.38 6.17
CA LEU A 114 -5.89 -15.30 6.86
C LEU A 114 -4.76 -14.57 7.63
N PRO A 115 -3.97 -13.65 7.04
CA PRO A 115 -2.94 -12.90 7.75
C PRO A 115 -3.51 -12.15 8.95
N ILE A 116 -4.72 -11.60 8.84
CA ILE A 116 -5.37 -10.88 9.95
C ILE A 116 -5.52 -11.75 11.18
N VAL A 117 -5.86 -13.03 11.02
CA VAL A 117 -5.93 -13.97 12.16
C VAL A 117 -4.55 -14.11 12.82
N PHE A 118 -3.47 -14.25 12.04
CA PHE A 118 -2.11 -14.29 12.59
C PHE A 118 -1.71 -12.98 13.28
N LEU A 119 -2.04 -11.83 12.70
CA LEU A 119 -1.79 -10.52 13.31
C LEU A 119 -2.53 -10.39 14.65
N LEU A 120 -3.78 -10.84 14.72
CA LEU A 120 -4.57 -10.85 15.96
C LEU A 120 -4.00 -11.81 17.01
N ILE A 121 -3.43 -12.96 16.61
CA ILE A 121 -2.73 -13.86 17.54
C ILE A 121 -1.48 -13.20 18.12
N ILE A 122 -0.68 -12.54 17.29
CA ILE A 122 0.51 -11.80 17.76
C ILE A 122 0.09 -10.67 18.70
N ALA A 123 -0.96 -9.94 18.33
CA ALA A 123 -1.45 -8.84 19.15
C ALA A 123 -2.11 -9.30 20.45
N LEU A 124 -2.75 -10.49 20.45
CA LEU A 124 -3.24 -11.15 21.65
C LEU A 124 -2.10 -11.40 22.65
N ALA A 125 -0.93 -11.84 22.16
CA ALA A 125 0.24 -12.06 23.02
C ALA A 125 0.76 -10.76 23.65
N ARG A 126 0.53 -9.59 23.02
CA ARG A 126 0.95 -8.27 23.52
C ARG A 126 -0.08 -7.61 24.45
N PHE A 127 -1.36 -7.68 24.11
CA PHE A 127 -2.43 -6.95 24.81
C PHE A 127 -3.23 -7.81 25.79
N GLY A 128 -3.20 -9.14 25.66
CA GLY A 128 -4.07 -10.05 26.41
C GLY A 128 -5.53 -10.01 25.93
N ILE A 129 -6.38 -10.80 26.58
CA ILE A 129 -7.82 -10.83 26.31
C ILE A 129 -8.52 -9.82 27.22
N ASP A 130 -8.94 -8.69 26.67
CA ASP A 130 -9.81 -7.73 27.35
C ASP A 130 -10.95 -7.24 26.42
N LYS A 131 -11.79 -6.34 26.94
CA LYS A 131 -12.91 -5.78 26.15
C LYS A 131 -12.43 -5.00 24.92
N LYS A 132 -11.28 -4.32 25.01
CA LYS A 132 -10.72 -3.54 23.89
C LYS A 132 -10.23 -4.45 22.78
N PHE A 133 -9.52 -5.52 23.13
CA PHE A 133 -9.07 -6.56 22.23
C PHE A 133 -10.24 -7.20 21.49
N LEU A 134 -11.30 -7.58 22.20
CA LEU A 134 -12.50 -8.18 21.58
C LEU A 134 -13.19 -7.19 20.63
N ALA A 135 -13.40 -5.94 21.06
CA ALA A 135 -14.02 -4.92 20.22
C ALA A 135 -13.21 -4.66 18.93
N SER A 136 -11.89 -4.45 19.06
CA SER A 136 -11.00 -4.25 17.92
C SER A 136 -10.95 -5.47 17.00
N SER A 137 -10.97 -6.70 17.54
CA SER A 137 -11.00 -7.92 16.74
C SER A 137 -12.29 -8.03 15.91
N VAL A 138 -13.45 -7.74 16.52
CA VAL A 138 -14.75 -7.72 15.81
C VAL A 138 -14.72 -6.68 14.69
N ILE A 139 -14.25 -5.45 14.97
CA ILE A 139 -14.16 -4.37 13.98
C ILE A 139 -13.22 -4.74 12.82
N ILE A 140 -12.02 -5.24 13.12
CA ILE A 140 -11.00 -5.57 12.12
C ILE A 140 -11.45 -6.72 11.22
N ILE A 141 -11.97 -7.81 11.80
CA ILE A 141 -12.41 -8.98 11.02
C ILE A 141 -13.61 -8.61 10.15
N THR A 142 -14.63 -7.96 10.74
CA THR A 142 -15.84 -7.57 10.00
C THR A 142 -15.51 -6.64 8.85
N SER A 143 -14.74 -5.56 9.13
CA SER A 143 -14.36 -4.59 8.11
C SER A 143 -13.56 -5.23 6.99
N SER A 144 -12.59 -6.08 7.32
CA SER A 144 -11.75 -6.72 6.30
C SER A 144 -12.51 -7.69 5.42
N ILE A 145 -13.42 -8.50 5.97
CA ILE A 145 -14.24 -9.40 5.14
C ILE A 145 -15.15 -8.58 4.22
N VAL A 146 -15.93 -7.64 4.77
CA VAL A 146 -16.90 -6.86 3.98
C VAL A 146 -16.22 -6.03 2.89
N ILE A 147 -15.10 -5.37 3.21
CA ILE A 147 -14.36 -4.58 2.22
C ILE A 147 -13.69 -5.47 1.18
N SER A 148 -13.27 -6.69 1.53
CA SER A 148 -12.70 -7.61 0.54
C SER A 148 -13.69 -7.98 -0.56
N TYR A 149 -14.99 -8.11 -0.25
CA TYR A 149 -16.01 -8.32 -1.28
C TYR A 149 -16.10 -7.14 -2.25
N ILE A 150 -16.01 -5.91 -1.74
CA ILE A 150 -16.06 -4.68 -2.54
C ILE A 150 -14.81 -4.59 -3.42
N LEU A 151 -13.62 -4.71 -2.83
CA LEU A 151 -12.35 -4.60 -3.55
C LEU A 151 -12.14 -5.73 -4.55
N SER A 152 -12.49 -6.98 -4.22
CA SER A 152 -12.48 -8.09 -5.20
C SER A 152 -13.39 -7.81 -6.39
N SER A 153 -14.55 -7.20 -6.15
CA SER A 153 -15.49 -6.84 -7.24
C SER A 153 -14.86 -5.78 -8.14
N ILE A 154 -14.39 -4.69 -7.54
CA ILE A 154 -13.76 -3.58 -8.27
C ILE A 154 -12.55 -4.08 -9.07
N ALA A 155 -11.67 -4.89 -8.47
CA ALA A 155 -10.52 -5.47 -9.14
C ALA A 155 -10.94 -6.28 -10.38
N ALA A 156 -11.93 -7.17 -10.26
CA ALA A 156 -12.43 -7.96 -11.38
C ALA A 156 -13.08 -7.09 -12.48
N TYR A 157 -13.87 -6.08 -12.09
CA TYR A 157 -14.49 -5.14 -13.04
C TYR A 157 -13.46 -4.30 -13.79
N ILE A 158 -12.48 -3.72 -13.09
CA ILE A 158 -11.41 -2.94 -13.72
C ILE A 158 -10.61 -3.84 -14.66
N THR A 159 -10.23 -5.04 -14.22
CA THR A 159 -9.42 -5.96 -15.04
C THR A 159 -10.11 -6.32 -16.35
N ILE A 160 -11.36 -6.82 -16.27
CA ILE A 160 -12.12 -7.24 -17.45
C ILE A 160 -12.50 -6.03 -18.31
N GLY A 161 -12.83 -4.90 -17.68
CA GLY A 161 -13.18 -3.67 -18.36
C GLY A 161 -12.03 -3.11 -19.18
N SER A 162 -10.82 -3.07 -18.61
CA SER A 162 -9.59 -2.64 -19.30
C SER A 162 -9.29 -3.57 -20.49
N TYR A 163 -9.32 -4.88 -20.28
CA TYR A 163 -9.06 -5.86 -21.34
C TYR A 163 -10.04 -5.70 -22.52
N LYS A 164 -11.35 -5.55 -22.22
CA LYS A 164 -12.38 -5.35 -23.26
C LYS A 164 -12.21 -4.06 -24.05
N LYS A 165 -11.60 -3.04 -23.45
CA LYS A 165 -11.29 -1.75 -24.11
C LYS A 165 -9.98 -1.80 -24.89
N GLY A 166 -9.30 -2.95 -24.95
CA GLY A 166 -7.98 -3.07 -25.58
C GLY A 166 -6.86 -2.40 -24.79
N LEU A 167 -7.11 -2.03 -23.52
CA LEU A 167 -6.08 -1.57 -22.60
C LEU A 167 -5.46 -2.78 -21.93
N ASP A 168 -4.14 -2.75 -21.75
CA ASP A 168 -3.45 -3.75 -20.93
C ASP A 168 -3.87 -3.55 -19.46
N PRO A 169 -4.59 -4.53 -18.85
CA PRO A 169 -5.04 -4.40 -17.48
C PRO A 169 -3.90 -4.27 -16.47
N ASP A 170 -2.70 -4.82 -16.75
CA ASP A 170 -1.57 -4.72 -15.81
C ASP A 170 -1.11 -3.26 -15.61
N ASN A 171 -1.29 -2.41 -16.63
CA ASN A 171 -0.99 -0.98 -16.56
C ASN A 171 -2.06 -0.15 -15.85
N VAL A 172 -3.26 -0.71 -15.64
CA VAL A 172 -4.42 0.02 -15.08
C VAL A 172 -4.72 -0.46 -13.66
N ILE A 173 -4.70 -1.76 -13.42
CA ILE A 173 -5.22 -2.34 -12.17
C ILE A 173 -4.34 -1.96 -10.98
N GLY A 174 -3.01 -2.10 -11.08
CA GLY A 174 -2.11 -1.83 -9.97
C GLY A 174 -2.31 -0.42 -9.38
N PRO A 175 -2.17 0.64 -10.21
CA PRO A 175 -2.42 2.01 -9.78
C PRO A 175 -3.84 2.25 -9.24
N MET A 176 -4.88 1.76 -9.94
CA MET A 176 -6.26 2.05 -9.56
C MET A 176 -6.69 1.30 -8.30
N ILE A 177 -6.30 0.04 -8.14
CA ILE A 177 -6.77 -0.77 -7.02
C ILE A 177 -6.13 -0.36 -5.71
N THR A 178 -4.85 0.02 -5.75
CA THR A 178 -4.11 0.55 -4.58
C THR A 178 -4.80 1.84 -4.12
N THR A 179 -4.96 2.80 -5.04
CA THR A 179 -5.69 4.04 -4.79
C THR A 179 -7.09 3.83 -4.19
N VAL A 180 -7.89 2.91 -4.76
CA VAL A 180 -9.23 2.61 -4.24
C VAL A 180 -9.16 1.95 -2.86
N ALA A 181 -8.19 1.05 -2.64
CA ALA A 181 -7.98 0.41 -1.36
C ALA A 181 -7.61 1.44 -0.29
N ASP A 182 -6.77 2.42 -0.59
CA ASP A 182 -6.34 3.45 0.38
C ASP A 182 -7.50 4.37 0.77
N ILE A 183 -8.31 4.79 -0.21
CA ILE A 183 -9.51 5.60 0.03
C ILE A 183 -10.52 4.85 0.92
N ILE A 184 -10.67 3.54 0.76
CA ILE A 184 -11.72 2.78 1.45
C ILE A 184 -11.22 2.24 2.81
N THR A 185 -9.93 2.02 2.98
CA THR A 185 -9.42 1.20 4.08
C THR A 185 -9.66 1.81 5.45
N ILE A 186 -9.11 2.99 5.72
CA ILE A 186 -9.29 3.63 7.03
C ILE A 186 -10.76 4.04 7.25
N PRO A 187 -11.47 4.63 6.28
CA PRO A 187 -12.88 4.99 6.47
C PRO A 187 -13.77 3.79 6.79
N SER A 188 -13.49 2.62 6.20
CA SER A 188 -14.22 1.40 6.53
C SER A 188 -14.01 0.97 7.98
N ILE A 189 -12.78 0.99 8.49
CA ILE A 189 -12.49 0.63 9.89
C ILE A 189 -13.23 1.60 10.83
N VAL A 190 -13.21 2.90 10.51
CA VAL A 190 -13.93 3.92 11.27
C VAL A 190 -15.46 3.70 11.22
N LEU A 191 -16.01 3.33 10.07
CA LEU A 191 -17.43 3.00 9.92
C LEU A 191 -17.83 1.84 10.84
N PHE A 192 -17.10 0.74 10.82
CA PHE A 192 -17.40 -0.42 11.67
C PHE A 192 -17.15 -0.14 13.16
N MET A 193 -16.17 0.71 13.49
CA MET A 193 -15.98 1.23 14.84
C MET A 193 -17.21 2.02 15.31
N TYR A 194 -17.77 2.91 14.49
CA TYR A 194 -18.99 3.65 14.83
C TYR A 194 -20.20 2.74 14.97
N ILE A 195 -20.36 1.73 14.11
CA ILE A 195 -21.44 0.73 14.23
C ILE A 195 -21.33 0.00 15.58
N TYR A 196 -20.11 -0.40 15.97
CA TYR A 196 -19.84 -1.03 17.26
C TYR A 196 -20.21 -0.13 18.45
N GLU A 197 -19.88 1.17 18.37
CA GLU A 197 -20.21 2.13 19.43
C GLU A 197 -21.71 2.46 19.52
N ILE A 198 -22.43 2.49 18.38
CA ILE A 198 -23.87 2.79 18.35
C ILE A 198 -24.68 1.59 18.87
N SER A 199 -24.37 0.38 18.42
CA SER A 199 -25.08 -0.82 18.85
C SER A 199 -24.17 -2.05 18.81
N HIS A 200 -23.82 -2.50 20.01
CA HIS A 200 -23.04 -3.73 20.18
C HIS A 200 -23.77 -4.93 19.55
N GLU A 201 -25.08 -5.06 19.72
CA GLU A 201 -25.88 -6.15 19.14
C GLU A 201 -25.82 -6.16 17.61
N MET A 202 -26.04 -5.01 16.98
CA MET A 202 -25.93 -4.88 15.52
C MET A 202 -24.53 -5.24 15.02
N SER A 203 -23.48 -4.81 15.73
CA SER A 203 -22.10 -5.13 15.36
C SER A 203 -21.82 -6.64 15.40
N VAL A 204 -22.36 -7.36 16.38
CA VAL A 204 -22.24 -8.81 16.50
C VAL A 204 -23.02 -9.51 15.40
N ILE A 205 -24.23 -9.05 15.08
CA ILE A 205 -25.02 -9.61 13.96
C ILE A 205 -24.25 -9.46 12.65
N ILE A 206 -23.70 -8.28 12.36
CA ILE A 206 -22.93 -8.03 11.14
C ILE A 206 -21.64 -8.85 11.13
N PHE A 207 -20.98 -9.01 12.29
CA PHE A 207 -19.82 -9.89 12.42
C PHE A 207 -20.18 -11.35 12.08
N VAL A 208 -21.26 -11.90 12.63
CA VAL A 208 -21.71 -13.26 12.33
C VAL A 208 -22.05 -13.40 10.84
N ILE A 209 -22.75 -12.43 10.25
CA ILE A 209 -23.03 -12.40 8.81
C ILE A 209 -21.72 -12.41 8.00
N SER A 210 -20.72 -11.62 8.41
CA SER A 210 -19.42 -11.57 7.73
C SER A 210 -18.69 -12.92 7.79
N LEU A 211 -18.78 -13.65 8.90
CA LEU A 211 -18.21 -15.00 9.01
C LEU A 211 -18.93 -16.00 8.11
N VAL A 212 -20.26 -15.91 7.99
CA VAL A 212 -21.04 -16.72 7.05
C VAL A 212 -20.63 -16.41 5.61
N LEU A 213 -20.48 -15.14 5.25
CA LEU A 213 -19.98 -14.74 3.93
C LEU A 213 -18.59 -15.31 3.67
N LEU A 214 -17.65 -15.18 4.60
CA LEU A 214 -16.32 -15.76 4.47
C LEU A 214 -16.36 -17.27 4.26
N PHE A 215 -17.22 -17.98 4.99
CA PHE A 215 -17.43 -19.42 4.80
C PHE A 215 -17.97 -19.73 3.39
N LEU A 216 -18.92 -18.95 2.89
CA LEU A 216 -19.45 -19.11 1.53
C LEU A 216 -18.38 -18.82 0.46
N ALA A 217 -17.53 -17.80 0.65
CA ALA A 217 -16.40 -17.53 -0.23
C ALA A 217 -15.42 -18.71 -0.27
N LEU A 218 -15.06 -19.25 0.91
CA LEU A 218 -14.20 -20.43 1.01
C LEU A 218 -14.81 -21.66 0.32
N LYS A 219 -16.11 -21.92 0.56
CA LYS A 219 -16.85 -23.02 -0.10
C LYS A 219 -16.83 -22.88 -1.62
N ASN A 220 -17.11 -21.68 -2.13
CA ASN A 220 -17.14 -21.41 -3.57
C ASN A 220 -15.74 -21.56 -4.19
N MET A 221 -14.71 -21.02 -3.54
CA MET A 221 -13.30 -21.18 -3.94
C MET A 221 -12.93 -22.66 -4.07
N ILE A 222 -13.20 -23.47 -3.04
CA ILE A 222 -12.89 -24.91 -3.04
C ILE A 222 -13.70 -25.64 -4.11
N SER A 223 -14.97 -25.28 -4.31
CA SER A 223 -15.83 -25.87 -5.35
C SER A 223 -15.25 -25.63 -6.75
N ILE A 224 -14.77 -24.42 -7.05
CA ILE A 224 -14.17 -24.10 -8.35
C ILE A 224 -12.87 -24.88 -8.55
N ILE A 225 -11.97 -24.88 -7.55
CA ILE A 225 -10.69 -25.62 -7.63
C ILE A 225 -10.92 -27.11 -7.91
N ARG A 226 -11.96 -27.71 -7.31
CA ARG A 226 -12.30 -29.12 -7.52
C ARG A 226 -12.91 -29.41 -8.89
N ARG A 227 -13.74 -28.50 -9.42
CA ARG A 227 -14.44 -28.70 -10.70
C ARG A 227 -13.52 -28.51 -11.91
N GLU A 228 -12.64 -27.52 -11.84
CA GLU A 228 -11.77 -27.13 -12.95
C GLU A 228 -10.39 -27.84 -12.90
N GLU A 229 -10.24 -28.87 -12.04
CA GLU A 229 -9.00 -29.65 -11.86
C GLU A 229 -7.71 -28.79 -11.70
N LEU A 230 -7.85 -27.65 -11.02
CA LEU A 230 -6.82 -26.61 -10.85
C LEU A 230 -5.70 -27.00 -9.88
N GLY A 231 -5.17 -28.23 -9.97
CA GLY A 231 -4.16 -28.77 -9.05
C GLY A 231 -2.87 -27.93 -8.99
N ARG A 232 -2.46 -27.32 -10.11
CA ARG A 232 -1.29 -26.41 -10.18
C ARG A 232 -1.48 -25.14 -9.33
N GLU A 233 -2.71 -24.65 -9.20
CA GLU A 233 -3.02 -23.41 -8.49
C GLU A 233 -2.91 -23.55 -6.96
N LYS A 234 -3.06 -24.76 -6.40
CA LYS A 234 -2.90 -24.97 -4.95
C LYS A 234 -1.51 -24.57 -4.45
N LYS A 235 -0.49 -24.80 -5.27
CA LYS A 235 0.89 -24.40 -4.94
C LYS A 235 1.01 -22.88 -4.96
N LEU A 236 0.49 -22.23 -6.00
CA LEU A 236 0.45 -20.77 -6.14
C LEU A 236 -0.29 -20.11 -4.97
N ILE A 237 -1.46 -20.62 -4.60
CA ILE A 237 -2.26 -20.14 -3.46
C ILE A 237 -1.47 -20.21 -2.15
N LYS A 238 -0.76 -21.32 -1.92
CA LYS A 238 0.07 -21.51 -0.73
C LYS A 238 1.23 -20.50 -0.69
N GLU A 239 1.91 -20.30 -1.82
CA GLU A 239 3.02 -19.33 -1.94
C GLU A 239 2.53 -17.90 -1.68
N ILE A 240 1.42 -17.49 -2.30
CA ILE A 240 0.84 -16.14 -2.09
C ILE A 240 0.43 -15.95 -0.64
N THR A 241 -0.26 -16.93 -0.05
CA THR A 241 -0.69 -16.85 1.35
C THR A 241 0.51 -16.71 2.28
N TYR A 242 1.58 -17.46 2.02
CA TYR A 242 2.81 -17.38 2.80
C TYR A 242 3.47 -15.99 2.68
N VAL A 243 3.70 -15.52 1.45
CA VAL A 243 4.34 -14.22 1.20
C VAL A 243 3.57 -13.08 1.87
N LEU A 244 2.24 -13.01 1.66
CA LEU A 244 1.42 -11.95 2.24
C LEU A 244 1.33 -12.03 3.76
N THR A 245 1.36 -13.24 4.33
CA THR A 245 1.42 -13.39 5.79
C THR A 245 2.75 -12.88 6.34
N VAL A 246 3.86 -13.19 5.68
CA VAL A 246 5.19 -12.69 6.08
C VAL A 246 5.24 -11.17 5.98
N LEU A 247 4.81 -10.57 4.87
CA LEU A 247 4.77 -9.12 4.70
C LEU A 247 3.90 -8.45 5.76
N ALA A 248 2.69 -8.98 6.00
CA ALA A 248 1.80 -8.46 7.03
C ALA A 248 2.43 -8.49 8.43
N ILE A 249 3.20 -9.54 8.76
CA ILE A 249 3.94 -9.65 10.02
C ILE A 249 5.07 -8.62 10.08
N VAL A 250 5.82 -8.41 9.00
CA VAL A 250 6.86 -7.38 8.95
C VAL A 250 6.27 -5.99 9.17
N SER A 251 5.11 -5.70 8.58
CA SER A 251 4.39 -4.43 8.73
C SER A 251 3.86 -4.17 10.16
N LEU A 252 3.87 -5.18 11.05
CA LEU A 252 3.65 -4.93 12.49
C LEU A 252 4.76 -4.09 13.12
N GLY A 253 5.95 -4.01 12.52
CA GLY A 253 6.98 -3.07 12.96
C GLY A 253 6.50 -1.62 12.83
N SER A 254 5.97 -1.27 11.67
CA SER A 254 5.35 0.04 11.37
C SER A 254 4.18 0.33 12.31
N GLY A 255 3.26 -0.62 12.45
CA GLY A 255 2.13 -0.47 13.36
C GLY A 255 2.52 -0.43 14.84
N GLY A 256 3.59 -1.13 15.23
CA GLY A 256 4.15 -1.09 16.57
C GLY A 256 4.73 0.29 16.92
N LEU A 257 5.35 0.96 15.95
CA LEU A 257 5.77 2.36 16.08
C LEU A 257 4.56 3.30 16.20
N LEU A 258 3.56 3.15 15.33
CA LEU A 258 2.33 3.95 15.39
C LEU A 258 1.64 3.82 16.75
N GLU A 259 1.41 2.60 17.22
CA GLU A 259 0.72 2.32 18.48
C GLU A 259 1.56 2.78 19.68
N GLY A 260 2.84 2.40 19.73
CA GLY A 260 3.72 2.70 20.85
C GLY A 260 3.98 4.19 21.07
N PHE A 261 4.03 4.96 19.98
CA PHE A 261 4.23 6.42 20.01
C PHE A 261 2.95 7.22 19.70
N SER A 262 1.80 6.56 19.69
CA SER A 262 0.50 7.15 19.38
C SER A 262 0.19 8.38 20.23
N ARG A 263 0.57 8.39 21.51
CA ARG A 263 0.38 9.55 22.39
C ARG A 263 1.21 10.77 21.97
N ILE A 264 2.41 10.57 21.42
CA ILE A 264 3.25 11.66 20.92
C ILE A 264 2.68 12.16 19.59
N ILE A 265 2.33 11.24 18.68
CA ILE A 265 1.73 11.55 17.38
C ILE A 265 0.43 12.35 17.55
N ARG A 266 -0.41 11.95 18.52
CA ARG A 266 -1.66 12.63 18.88
C ARG A 266 -1.44 14.09 19.27
N ARG A 267 -0.34 14.41 19.97
CA ARG A 267 -0.04 15.80 20.36
C ARG A 267 0.32 16.66 19.16
N THR A 268 0.88 16.06 18.12
CA THR A 268 1.20 16.75 16.86
C THR A 268 0.06 16.56 15.85
N TYR A 269 -1.18 16.90 16.22
CA TYR A 269 -2.44 16.69 15.45
C TYR A 269 -2.33 16.58 13.92
N MET A 270 -1.51 17.43 13.28
CA MET A 270 -1.14 17.34 11.86
C MET A 270 -0.57 15.97 11.44
N ILE A 271 0.42 15.42 12.16
CA ILE A 271 1.05 14.14 11.87
C ILE A 271 0.06 12.99 12.00
N ALA A 272 -0.91 13.04 12.92
CA ALA A 272 -1.96 12.03 13.01
C ALA A 272 -2.81 11.93 11.71
N ILE A 273 -3.00 13.05 11.01
CA ILE A 273 -3.69 13.09 9.71
C ILE A 273 -2.74 12.69 8.57
N ILE A 274 -1.51 13.21 8.57
CA ILE A 274 -0.55 12.98 7.49
C ILE A 274 0.05 11.56 7.54
N TYR A 275 -0.03 10.85 8.68
CA TYR A 275 0.58 9.54 8.88
C TYR A 275 0.42 8.57 7.69
N PRO A 276 -0.79 8.19 7.25
CA PRO A 276 -0.96 7.27 6.13
C PRO A 276 -0.40 7.84 4.82
N VAL A 277 -0.47 9.16 4.63
CA VAL A 277 0.06 9.85 3.45
C VAL A 277 1.59 9.77 3.39
N ILE A 278 2.29 9.85 4.53
CA ILE A 278 3.75 9.64 4.59
C ILE A 278 4.11 8.22 4.17
N LEU A 279 3.41 7.22 4.71
CA LEU A 279 3.68 5.82 4.43
C LEU A 279 3.52 5.51 2.94
N ASP A 280 2.34 5.80 2.39
CA ASP A 280 2.04 5.48 0.99
C ASP A 280 2.91 6.27 0.01
N SER A 281 3.10 7.58 0.24
CA SER A 281 3.94 8.39 -0.64
C SER A 281 5.40 7.92 -0.71
N LEU A 282 6.01 7.54 0.43
CA LEU A 282 7.37 6.99 0.43
C LEU A 282 7.41 5.66 -0.34
N GLY A 283 6.42 4.79 -0.12
CA GLY A 283 6.25 3.54 -0.86
C GLY A 283 6.13 3.76 -2.37
N ASN A 284 5.37 4.78 -2.80
CA ASN A 284 5.18 5.14 -4.20
C ASN A 284 6.49 5.62 -4.86
N TYR A 285 7.29 6.45 -4.17
CA TYR A 285 8.62 6.84 -4.65
C TYR A 285 9.55 5.64 -4.82
N GLY A 286 9.57 4.74 -3.82
CA GLY A 286 10.30 3.49 -3.88
C GLY A 286 9.87 2.60 -5.04
N SER A 287 8.56 2.47 -5.25
CA SER A 287 7.97 1.63 -6.31
C SER A 287 8.28 2.16 -7.71
N VAL A 288 8.19 3.48 -7.93
CA VAL A 288 8.51 4.10 -9.23
C VAL A 288 9.97 3.84 -9.60
N ILE A 289 10.91 4.13 -8.69
CA ILE A 289 12.33 3.89 -8.95
C ILE A 289 12.63 2.40 -9.01
N GLY A 290 11.93 1.58 -8.23
CA GLY A 290 12.08 0.12 -8.23
C GLY A 290 11.71 -0.51 -9.56
N ALA A 291 10.55 -0.14 -10.12
CA ALA A 291 10.10 -0.58 -11.44
C ALA A 291 11.08 -0.17 -12.55
N ARG A 292 11.60 1.07 -12.48
CA ARG A 292 12.61 1.57 -13.42
C ARG A 292 13.94 0.83 -13.27
N ALA A 293 14.41 0.62 -12.06
CA ALA A 293 15.64 -0.12 -11.76
C ALA A 293 15.54 -1.59 -12.19
N SER A 294 14.39 -2.23 -11.98
CA SER A 294 14.11 -3.59 -12.45
C SER A 294 14.18 -3.67 -13.98
N THR A 295 13.52 -2.74 -14.67
CA THR A 295 13.59 -2.62 -16.14
C THR A 295 15.04 -2.42 -16.61
N GLN A 296 15.81 -1.56 -15.94
CA GLN A 296 17.22 -1.35 -16.26
C GLN A 296 18.07 -2.61 -16.04
N TYR A 297 17.75 -3.42 -15.02
CA TYR A 297 18.42 -4.69 -14.76
C TYR A 297 18.20 -5.70 -15.90
N HIS A 298 16.94 -5.92 -16.30
CA HIS A 298 16.60 -6.82 -17.41
C HIS A 298 17.21 -6.41 -18.75
N LEU A 299 17.43 -5.10 -18.94
CA LEU A 299 18.08 -4.55 -20.11
C LEU A 299 19.63 -4.59 -20.05
N GLY A 300 20.21 -5.13 -18.96
CA GLY A 300 21.65 -5.20 -18.76
C GLY A 300 22.31 -3.84 -18.51
N LEU A 301 21.52 -2.83 -18.15
CA LEU A 301 21.96 -1.46 -17.88
C LEU A 301 22.33 -1.28 -16.41
N LEU A 302 21.63 -1.93 -15.48
CA LEU A 302 21.95 -1.89 -14.05
C LEU A 302 22.98 -2.96 -13.69
N ARG A 303 24.28 -2.62 -13.76
CA ARG A 303 25.38 -3.56 -13.50
C ARG A 303 25.94 -3.48 -12.08
N SER A 304 25.66 -2.37 -11.40
CA SER A 304 25.96 -2.18 -10.00
C SER A 304 24.86 -1.36 -9.33
N PRO A 305 24.75 -1.37 -7.99
CA PRO A 305 23.82 -0.49 -7.28
C PRO A 305 24.16 1.00 -7.45
N LEU A 306 25.38 1.31 -7.90
CA LEU A 306 25.90 2.67 -8.09
C LEU A 306 25.85 3.11 -9.56
N GLU A 307 25.06 2.43 -10.39
CA GLU A 307 24.94 2.76 -11.80
C GLU A 307 24.37 4.18 -11.98
N GLU A 308 25.09 5.01 -12.74
CA GLU A 308 24.76 6.42 -12.93
C GLU A 308 23.33 6.61 -13.45
N GLY A 309 22.89 5.77 -14.40
CA GLY A 309 21.54 5.86 -14.97
C GLY A 309 20.43 5.68 -13.93
N ALA A 310 20.58 4.72 -13.02
CA ALA A 310 19.59 4.47 -11.98
C ALA A 310 19.61 5.55 -10.90
N ILE A 311 20.80 6.01 -10.50
CA ILE A 311 20.94 7.13 -9.56
C ILE A 311 20.34 8.41 -10.15
N MET A 312 20.58 8.68 -11.43
CA MET A 312 20.03 9.87 -12.09
C MET A 312 18.51 9.85 -12.17
N ASP A 313 17.87 8.68 -12.34
CA ASP A 313 16.42 8.57 -12.23
C ASP A 313 15.93 8.99 -10.82
N ALA A 314 16.60 8.56 -9.75
CA ALA A 314 16.27 8.99 -8.38
C ALA A 314 16.52 10.48 -8.14
N VAL A 315 17.65 11.01 -8.64
CA VAL A 315 18.00 12.44 -8.54
C VAL A 315 17.01 13.32 -9.30
N ASN A 316 16.58 12.91 -10.49
CA ASN A 316 15.64 13.67 -11.30
C ASN A 316 14.21 13.60 -10.77
N LEU A 317 13.87 12.56 -10.00
CA LEU A 317 12.58 12.46 -9.31
C LEU A 317 12.55 13.20 -7.98
N LEU A 318 13.70 13.41 -7.31
CA LEU A 318 13.84 14.10 -6.02
C LEU A 318 13.11 15.45 -5.92
N PRO A 319 13.17 16.37 -6.90
CA PRO A 319 12.49 17.66 -6.81
C PRO A 319 10.98 17.55 -6.59
N THR A 320 10.35 16.48 -7.11
CA THR A 320 8.92 16.24 -6.91
C THR A 320 8.58 15.95 -5.44
N SER A 321 9.51 15.33 -4.70
CA SER A 321 9.32 15.01 -3.27
C SER A 321 9.32 16.27 -2.40
N LEU A 322 10.08 17.30 -2.78
CA LEU A 322 10.06 18.61 -2.11
C LEU A 322 8.69 19.27 -2.28
N VAL A 323 8.13 19.23 -3.50
CA VAL A 323 6.78 19.76 -3.78
C VAL A 323 5.73 18.97 -3.00
N ASN A 324 5.84 17.65 -2.96
CA ASN A 324 4.95 16.80 -2.17
C ASN A 324 5.03 17.10 -0.66
N GLY A 325 6.22 17.35 -0.12
CA GLY A 325 6.39 17.77 1.27
C GLY A 325 5.65 19.09 1.58
N VAL A 326 5.68 20.05 0.66
CA VAL A 326 4.92 21.31 0.78
C VAL A 326 3.41 21.04 0.77
N ILE A 327 2.92 20.25 -0.19
CA ILE A 327 1.50 19.91 -0.32
C ILE A 327 1.00 19.18 0.93
N MET A 328 1.76 18.23 1.45
CA MET A 328 1.42 17.49 2.67
C MET A 328 1.24 18.41 3.87
N ILE A 329 2.14 19.38 4.06
CA ILE A 329 2.02 20.37 5.14
C ILE A 329 0.77 21.22 4.93
N ILE A 330 0.56 21.77 3.73
CA ILE A 330 -0.57 22.67 3.47
C ILE A 330 -1.90 21.95 3.73
N ILE A 331 -2.09 20.76 3.15
CA ILE A 331 -3.33 20.01 3.31
C ILE A 331 -3.45 19.50 4.76
N GLY A 332 -2.39 18.94 5.32
CA GLY A 332 -2.44 18.37 6.67
C GLY A 332 -2.67 19.41 7.76
N THR A 333 -2.06 20.60 7.67
CA THR A 333 -2.33 21.70 8.62
C THR A 333 -3.74 22.26 8.45
N THR A 334 -4.22 22.40 7.22
CA THR A 334 -5.58 22.86 6.92
C THR A 334 -6.62 21.89 7.47
N LEU A 335 -6.48 20.59 7.18
CA LEU A 335 -7.36 19.54 7.69
C LEU A 335 -7.26 19.42 9.21
N SER A 336 -6.07 19.53 9.80
CA SER A 336 -5.90 19.52 11.25
C SER A 336 -6.63 20.68 11.91
N SER A 337 -6.54 21.88 11.35
CA SER A 337 -7.25 23.05 11.86
C SER A 337 -8.77 22.85 11.80
N PHE A 338 -9.26 22.29 10.69
CA PHE A 338 -10.67 21.95 10.51
C PHE A 338 -11.18 20.87 11.48
N VAL A 339 -10.39 19.80 11.68
CA VAL A 339 -10.78 18.65 12.52
C VAL A 339 -10.74 18.97 14.01
N TYR A 340 -9.69 19.66 14.47
CA TYR A 340 -9.45 19.88 15.90
C TYR A 340 -9.91 21.25 16.40
N GLY A 341 -10.39 22.14 15.52
CA GLY A 341 -11.02 23.40 15.92
C GLY A 341 -10.06 24.46 16.47
N PHE A 342 -8.76 24.30 16.24
CA PHE A 342 -7.75 25.30 16.61
C PHE A 342 -7.33 26.09 15.36
N THR A 343 -7.14 27.40 15.48
CA THR A 343 -6.24 28.10 14.55
C THR A 343 -4.88 27.47 14.76
N ALA A 344 -4.34 26.80 13.74
CA ALA A 344 -3.07 26.08 13.86
C ALA A 344 -2.10 26.91 14.71
N PRO A 345 -1.51 26.33 15.79
CA PRO A 345 -0.36 26.95 16.40
C PRO A 345 0.58 27.31 15.25
N ILE A 346 1.18 28.49 15.27
CA ILE A 346 2.19 28.85 14.27
C ILE A 346 3.32 27.83 14.43
N VAL A 347 3.20 26.70 13.73
CA VAL A 347 4.25 25.74 13.56
C VAL A 347 5.34 26.55 12.88
N SER A 348 6.47 26.71 13.55
CA SER A 348 7.48 27.64 13.06
C SER A 348 7.82 27.28 11.62
N VAL A 349 8.07 28.30 10.79
CA VAL A 349 8.56 28.13 9.43
C VAL A 349 9.76 27.19 9.38
N ALA A 350 10.59 27.19 10.45
CA ALA A 350 11.70 26.27 10.61
C ALA A 350 11.28 24.79 10.66
N PHE A 351 10.18 24.44 11.33
CA PHE A 351 9.67 23.06 11.34
C PHE A 351 9.11 22.64 9.97
N PHE A 352 8.47 23.54 9.25
CA PHE A 352 8.02 23.25 7.88
C PHE A 352 9.20 23.01 6.94
N ILE A 353 10.23 23.86 7.00
CA ILE A 353 11.45 23.66 6.21
C ILE A 353 12.11 22.33 6.61
N LEU A 354 12.21 22.05 7.91
CA LEU A 354 12.75 20.79 8.40
C LEU A 354 11.97 19.60 7.81
N PHE A 355 10.64 19.58 7.94
CA PHE A 355 9.78 18.53 7.39
C PHE A 355 9.99 18.33 5.89
N ILE A 356 10.01 19.41 5.10
CA ILE A 356 10.16 19.32 3.63
C ILE A 356 11.52 18.69 3.29
N LEU A 357 12.60 19.18 3.92
CA LEU A 357 13.96 18.71 3.65
C LEU A 357 14.16 17.26 4.13
N THR A 358 13.67 16.92 5.31
CA THR A 358 13.80 15.55 5.85
C THR A 358 12.92 14.56 5.11
N TYR A 359 11.71 14.97 4.67
CA TYR A 359 10.85 14.12 3.84
C TYR A 359 11.52 13.81 2.49
N ALA A 360 12.06 14.83 1.82
CA ALA A 360 12.80 14.63 0.58
C ALA A 360 14.04 13.75 0.77
N LEU A 361 14.76 13.89 1.90
CA LEU A 361 15.89 13.04 2.24
C LEU A 361 15.48 11.57 2.45
N VAL A 362 14.40 11.32 3.21
CA VAL A 362 13.90 9.96 3.44
C VAL A 362 13.38 9.35 2.14
N SER A 363 12.62 10.10 1.35
CA SER A 363 12.16 9.71 0.01
C SER A 363 13.33 9.33 -0.89
N PHE A 364 14.40 10.14 -0.90
CA PHE A 364 15.63 9.81 -1.63
C PHE A 364 16.28 8.52 -1.14
N GLY A 365 16.38 8.33 0.18
CA GLY A 365 16.90 7.09 0.77
C GLY A 365 16.11 5.86 0.32
N VAL A 366 14.77 5.94 0.31
CA VAL A 366 13.88 4.88 -0.17
C VAL A 366 14.10 4.61 -1.67
N MET A 367 14.21 5.65 -2.50
CA MET A 367 14.51 5.51 -3.93
C MET A 367 15.84 4.80 -4.18
N ILE A 368 16.91 5.19 -3.47
CA ILE A 368 18.22 4.54 -3.58
C ILE A 368 18.17 3.09 -3.10
N LEU A 369 17.48 2.82 -1.99
CA LEU A 369 17.31 1.46 -1.49
C LEU A 369 16.58 0.57 -2.51
N SER A 370 15.61 1.12 -3.24
CA SER A 370 14.90 0.41 -4.31
C SER A 370 15.85 -0.06 -5.43
N ILE A 371 16.81 0.79 -5.83
CA ILE A 371 17.85 0.43 -6.81
C ILE A 371 18.72 -0.73 -6.28
N VAL A 372 19.12 -0.64 -5.01
CA VAL A 372 19.94 -1.66 -4.33
C VAL A 372 19.20 -2.99 -4.28
N ILE A 373 17.93 -2.99 -3.90
CA ILE A 373 17.09 -4.20 -3.84
C ILE A 373 16.95 -4.80 -5.24
N SER A 374 16.64 -3.99 -6.27
CA SER A 374 16.52 -4.47 -7.64
C SER A 374 17.78 -5.15 -8.14
N TYR A 375 18.94 -4.54 -7.92
CA TYR A 375 20.22 -5.12 -8.30
C TYR A 375 20.49 -6.45 -7.58
N TYR A 376 20.37 -6.47 -6.26
CA TYR A 376 20.71 -7.67 -5.49
C TYR A 376 19.72 -8.82 -5.70
N SER A 377 18.44 -8.52 -5.89
CA SER A 377 17.42 -9.50 -6.28
C SER A 377 17.84 -10.20 -7.58
N GLY A 378 18.13 -9.40 -8.61
CA GLY A 378 18.56 -9.91 -9.90
C GLY A 378 19.87 -10.70 -9.84
N SER A 379 20.86 -10.19 -9.09
CA SER A 379 22.17 -10.84 -8.96
C SER A 379 22.11 -12.22 -8.30
N LYS A 380 21.07 -12.45 -7.48
CA LYS A 380 20.80 -13.73 -6.81
C LYS A 380 19.89 -14.66 -7.62
N GLY A 381 19.52 -14.27 -8.84
CA GLY A 381 18.64 -15.02 -9.71
C GLY A 381 17.16 -14.91 -9.36
N TRP A 382 16.77 -13.96 -8.50
CA TRP A 382 15.38 -13.61 -8.28
C TRP A 382 14.95 -12.56 -9.30
N ASP A 383 13.70 -12.61 -9.74
CA ASP A 383 13.16 -11.60 -10.65
C ASP A 383 12.92 -10.29 -9.87
N PRO A 384 13.64 -9.19 -10.18
CA PRO A 384 13.47 -7.93 -9.47
C PRO A 384 12.05 -7.35 -9.59
N ASP A 385 11.31 -7.66 -10.66
CA ASP A 385 9.92 -7.20 -10.84
C ASP A 385 9.00 -7.75 -9.73
N ASN A 386 9.30 -8.95 -9.23
CA ASN A 386 8.49 -9.65 -8.23
C ASN A 386 8.92 -9.42 -6.78
N VAL A 387 10.11 -8.84 -6.58
CA VAL A 387 10.72 -8.69 -5.24
C VAL A 387 10.83 -7.23 -4.83
N THR A 388 11.25 -6.35 -5.74
CA THR A 388 11.63 -5.00 -5.35
C THR A 388 10.45 -4.21 -4.79
N ILE A 389 9.33 -4.18 -5.50
CA ILE A 389 8.16 -3.37 -5.10
C ILE A 389 7.61 -3.82 -3.73
N PRO A 390 7.29 -5.11 -3.49
CA PRO A 390 6.77 -5.54 -2.19
C PRO A 390 7.74 -5.30 -1.03
N VAL A 391 9.06 -5.46 -1.26
CA VAL A 391 10.07 -5.25 -0.22
C VAL A 391 10.24 -3.76 0.07
N ILE A 392 10.33 -2.91 -0.96
CA ILE A 392 10.56 -1.48 -0.74
C ILE A 392 9.35 -0.80 -0.13
N THR A 393 8.11 -1.18 -0.47
CA THR A 393 6.91 -0.62 0.18
C THR A 393 6.87 -0.96 1.66
N THR A 394 7.16 -2.21 2.02
CA THR A 394 7.23 -2.64 3.42
C THR A 394 8.32 -1.89 4.20
N ILE A 395 9.50 -1.69 3.60
CA ILE A 395 10.57 -0.92 4.25
C ILE A 395 10.21 0.57 4.31
N ALA A 396 9.59 1.11 3.28
CA ALA A 396 9.11 2.49 3.25
C ALA A 396 8.07 2.74 4.33
N ASP A 397 7.17 1.80 4.60
CA ASP A 397 6.21 1.88 5.71
C ASP A 397 6.94 1.98 7.05
N LEU A 398 7.96 1.16 7.27
CA LEU A 398 8.72 1.18 8.52
C LEU A 398 9.48 2.49 8.69
N LEU A 399 10.16 2.95 7.64
CA LEU A 399 10.89 4.23 7.62
C LEU A 399 9.95 5.42 7.77
N GLY A 400 8.78 5.39 7.12
CA GLY A 400 7.74 6.40 7.20
C GLY A 400 7.13 6.49 8.60
N SER A 401 6.88 5.34 9.21
CA SER A 401 6.41 5.25 10.60
C SER A 401 7.44 5.84 11.57
N LEU A 402 8.72 5.47 11.42
CA LEU A 402 9.81 6.01 12.22
C LEU A 402 9.96 7.52 12.00
N TYR A 403 9.89 7.97 10.75
CA TYR A 403 9.94 9.37 10.37
C TYR A 403 8.82 10.18 11.04
N ALA A 404 7.58 9.69 10.98
CA ALA A 404 6.43 10.31 11.64
C ALA A 404 6.64 10.44 13.16
N VAL A 405 7.16 9.38 13.81
CA VAL A 405 7.47 9.40 15.25
C VAL A 405 8.53 10.44 15.59
N ILE A 406 9.64 10.49 14.83
CA ILE A 406 10.73 11.46 15.04
C ILE A 406 10.20 12.89 14.89
N LEU A 407 9.42 13.16 13.84
CA LEU A 407 8.81 14.47 13.63
C LEU A 407 7.86 14.87 14.74
N SER A 408 7.01 13.94 15.21
CA SER A 408 6.11 14.22 16.33
C SER A 408 6.89 14.51 17.62
N ALA A 409 7.94 13.74 17.91
CA ALA A 409 8.79 13.99 19.08
C ALA A 409 9.49 15.35 19.03
N LEU A 410 10.00 15.74 17.85
CA LEU A 410 10.61 17.05 17.63
C LEU A 410 9.57 18.17 17.74
N ALA A 411 8.40 18.00 17.13
CA ALA A 411 7.32 18.98 17.19
C ALA A 411 6.85 19.22 18.63
N VAL A 412 6.70 18.16 19.42
CA VAL A 412 6.38 18.28 20.85
C VAL A 412 7.48 19.08 21.53
N LYS A 413 8.75 18.64 21.47
CA LYS A 413 9.86 19.32 22.16
C LYS A 413 10.01 20.81 21.80
N LEU A 414 9.70 21.18 20.55
CA LEU A 414 9.89 22.54 20.05
C LEU A 414 8.69 23.47 20.27
N PHE A 415 7.46 22.94 20.35
CA PHE A 415 6.23 23.76 20.32
C PHE A 415 5.17 23.40 21.37
N ILE A 416 5.31 22.29 22.11
CA ILE A 416 4.31 21.77 23.07
C ILE A 416 5.00 21.39 24.39
#